data_AF-A0A3M7LDC2-F1
#
_entry.id   AF-A0A3M7LDC2-F1
#
_cell.length_a   1.000
_cell.length_b   1.000
_cell.length_c   1.000
_cell.angle_alpha   90.00
_cell.angle_beta   90.00
_cell.angle_gamma   90.00
#
_symmetry.space_group_name_H-M   'P 1'
#
loop_
_entity.id
_entity.type
_entity.pdbx_description
1 polymer ?
#
loop_
_entity_poly.entity_id
_entity_poly.type
_entity_poly.pdbx_seq_one_letter_code
_entity_poly.pdbx_strand_id
1 'polypeptide(L)'
;MEKHTKVYTEFFPTHNGFYYCEICHKQAHDIHHIIRRSEFGTKTKDQQDKIENLIALCRMCHEKAHCNIFTKEYLTEVHQKTIKIWE
;
A
#
# COMPACT_ATOMS: atom_id res chain seq x y z
N MET A 1 -7.85 12.26 -7.47
CA MET A 1 -7.33 11.03 -6.84
C MET A 1 -6.15 10.56 -7.65
N GLU A 2 -5.02 10.24 -7.01
CA GLU A 2 -3.85 9.74 -7.73
C GLU A 2 -4.10 8.31 -8.25
N LYS A 3 -3.37 7.91 -9.30
CA LYS A 3 -3.60 6.62 -9.98
C LYS A 3 -3.51 5.42 -9.04
N HIS A 4 -2.49 5.38 -8.18
CA HIS A 4 -2.29 4.29 -7.23
C HIS A 4 -3.43 4.21 -6.19
N THR A 5 -3.91 5.36 -5.69
CA THR A 5 -5.08 5.39 -4.81
C THR A 5 -6.29 4.79 -5.50
N LYS A 6 -6.52 5.12 -6.78
CA LYS A 6 -7.62 4.54 -7.57
C LYS A 6 -7.53 3.02 -7.65
N VAL A 7 -6.36 2.48 -8.01
CA VAL A 7 -6.12 1.02 -8.07
C VAL A 7 -6.44 0.35 -6.74
N TYR A 8 -5.96 0.92 -5.63
CA TYR A 8 -6.21 0.38 -4.30
C TYR A 8 -7.71 0.38 -3.96
N THR A 9 -8.40 1.50 -4.21
CA THR A 9 -9.83 1.64 -3.90
C THR A 9 -10.74 0.80 -4.77
N GLU A 10 -10.34 0.50 -6.01
CA GLU A 10 -11.07 -0.38 -6.91
C GLU A 10 -10.92 -1.85 -6.51
N PHE A 11 -9.77 -2.22 -5.93
CA PHE A 11 -9.51 -3.57 -5.44
C PHE A 11 -10.18 -3.83 -4.08
N PHE A 12 -10.05 -2.92 -3.12
CA PHE A 12 -10.62 -3.08 -1.77
C PHE A 12 -11.91 -2.26 -1.61
N PRO A 13 -13.07 -2.88 -1.44
CA PRO A 13 -14.31 -2.15 -1.18
C PRO A 13 -14.28 -1.55 0.23
N THR A 14 -14.62 -0.27 0.36
CA THR A 14 -14.80 0.38 1.65
C THR A 14 -16.28 0.53 2.00
N HIS A 15 -16.65 0.06 3.20
CA HIS A 15 -18.01 0.18 3.72
C HIS A 15 -18.18 1.42 4.61
N ASN A 16 -17.09 1.86 5.25
CA ASN A 16 -17.10 2.95 6.22
C ASN A 16 -16.59 4.28 5.63
N GLY A 17 -16.25 4.32 4.34
CA GLY A 17 -15.68 5.49 3.66
C GLY A 17 -14.20 5.75 3.97
N PHE A 18 -13.53 4.82 4.66
CA PHE A 18 -12.08 4.86 4.91
C PHE A 18 -11.49 3.45 4.90
N TYR A 19 -10.16 3.37 4.90
CA TYR A 19 -9.39 2.13 4.98
C TYR A 19 -8.65 2.03 6.29
N TYR A 20 -8.42 0.81 6.77
CA TYR A 20 -7.58 0.59 7.94
C TYR A 20 -6.12 0.49 7.52
N CYS A 21 -5.22 1.02 8.35
CA CYS A 21 -3.80 0.81 8.23
C CYS A 21 -3.50 -0.68 8.38
N GLU A 22 -2.85 -1.27 7.39
CA GLU A 22 -2.62 -2.71 7.35
C GLU A 22 -1.61 -3.18 8.42
N ILE A 23 -0.87 -2.25 9.04
CA ILE A 23 0.08 -2.56 10.11
C ILE A 23 -0.55 -2.45 11.50
N CYS A 24 -1.27 -1.36 11.78
CA CYS A 24 -1.73 -1.05 13.14
C CYS A 24 -3.24 -0.88 13.28
N HIS A 25 -4.00 -1.09 12.21
CA HIS A 25 -5.46 -1.04 12.16
C HIS A 25 -6.10 0.29 12.60
N LYS A 26 -5.32 1.37 12.73
CA LYS A 26 -5.85 2.75 12.81
C LYS A 26 -6.30 3.21 11.43
N GLN A 27 -7.10 4.26 11.34
CA GLN A 27 -7.50 4.84 10.05
C GLN A 27 -6.28 5.19 9.17
N ALA A 28 -6.24 4.63 7.97
CA ALA A 28 -5.25 4.95 6.95
C ALA A 28 -5.51 6.34 6.40
N HIS A 29 -4.42 7.02 6.05
CA HIS A 29 -4.45 8.36 5.48
C HIS A 29 -3.87 8.39 4.07
N ASP A 30 -2.92 7.50 3.78
CA ASP A 30 -2.22 7.45 2.51
C ASP A 30 -2.14 5.99 2.02
N ILE A 31 -2.16 5.84 0.69
CA ILE A 31 -1.81 4.58 0.02
C ILE A 31 -0.34 4.69 -0.38
N HIS A 32 0.49 3.86 0.20
CA HIS A 32 1.94 3.88 0.06
C HIS A 32 2.41 2.87 -0.99
N HIS A 33 3.45 3.23 -1.75
CA HIS A 33 4.16 2.27 -2.60
C HIS A 33 5.22 1.52 -1.80
N ILE A 34 5.09 0.20 -1.65
CA ILE A 34 6.04 -0.65 -0.91
C ILE A 34 7.44 -0.55 -1.53
N ILE A 35 7.52 -0.73 -2.85
CA ILE A 35 8.70 -0.45 -3.67
C ILE A 35 8.52 0.93 -4.28
N ARG A 36 9.50 1.82 -4.08
CA ARG A 36 9.43 3.21 -4.55
C ARG A 36 9.32 3.24 -6.08
N ARG A 37 8.49 4.15 -6.61
CA ARG A 37 8.30 4.31 -8.06
C ARG A 37 9.62 4.48 -8.84
N SER A 38 10.60 5.18 -8.26
CA SER A 38 11.91 5.41 -8.86
C SER A 38 12.75 4.14 -9.04
N GLU A 39 12.40 3.04 -8.37
CA GLU A 39 13.09 1.75 -8.49
C GLU A 39 12.55 0.93 -9.66
N PHE A 40 11.43 1.33 -10.26
CA PHE A 40 10.91 0.71 -11.48
C PHE A 40 11.54 1.40 -12.70
N GLY A 41 12.22 0.62 -13.53
CA GLY A 41 12.78 1.09 -14.80
C GLY A 41 11.70 1.24 -15.88
N THR A 42 12.08 1.76 -17.05
CA THR A 42 11.16 1.98 -18.17
C THR A 42 10.39 0.72 -18.59
N LYS A 43 11.02 -0.46 -18.49
CA LYS A 43 10.42 -1.75 -18.86
C LYS A 43 9.47 -2.33 -17.80
N THR A 44 9.49 -1.81 -16.58
CA THR A 44 8.68 -2.30 -15.45
C THR A 44 7.79 -1.20 -14.85
N LYS A 45 7.69 -0.06 -15.53
CA LYS A 45 6.94 1.12 -15.07
C LYS A 45 5.44 0.83 -14.87
N ASP A 46 4.89 -0.12 -15.62
CA ASP A 46 3.51 -0.60 -15.47
C ASP A 46 3.27 -1.28 -14.12
N GLN A 47 4.33 -1.81 -13.48
CA GLN A 47 4.24 -2.55 -12.23
C GLN A 47 4.19 -1.65 -10.99
N GLN A 48 4.62 -0.39 -11.11
CA GLN A 48 4.77 0.51 -9.96
C GLN A 48 3.45 0.75 -9.21
N ASP A 49 2.31 0.74 -9.91
CA ASP A 49 0.99 1.04 -9.34
C ASP A 49 0.11 -0.23 -9.24
N LYS A 50 0.69 -1.43 -9.38
CA LYS A 50 -0.04 -2.68 -9.20
C LYS A 50 -0.43 -2.88 -7.73
N ILE A 51 -1.56 -3.53 -7.48
CA ILE A 51 -2.11 -3.68 -6.12
C ILE A 51 -1.10 -4.29 -5.16
N GLU A 52 -0.31 -5.26 -5.61
CA GLU A 52 0.71 -5.96 -4.84
C GLU A 52 1.86 -5.04 -4.36
N ASN A 53 2.01 -3.85 -4.97
CA ASN A 53 2.98 -2.83 -4.58
C ASN A 53 2.37 -1.68 -3.76
N LEU A 54 1.08 -1.74 -3.43
CA LEU A 54 0.37 -0.68 -2.72
C LEU A 54 -0.04 -1.14 -1.32
N ILE A 55 0.01 -0.27 -0.33
CA ILE A 55 -0.40 -0.60 1.05
C ILE A 55 -1.06 0.59 1.72
N ALA A 56 -2.20 0.40 2.39
CA ALA A 56 -2.85 1.46 3.14
C ALA A 56 -2.18 1.67 4.50
N LEU A 57 -1.70 2.89 4.78
CA LEU A 57 -1.01 3.23 6.02
C LEU A 57 -1.59 4.48 6.69
N CYS A 58 -1.55 4.51 8.03
CA CYS A 58 -1.72 5.75 8.78
C CYS A 58 -0.42 6.58 8.74
N ARG A 59 -0.50 7.89 9.01
CA ARG A 59 0.66 8.83 8.94
C ARG A 59 1.91 8.30 9.67
N MET A 60 1.75 7.83 10.90
CA MET A 60 2.86 7.29 11.70
C MET A 60 3.51 6.05 11.06
N CYS A 61 2.71 5.13 10.51
CA CYS A 61 3.25 3.93 9.87
C CYS A 61 3.88 4.25 8.51
N HIS A 62 3.31 5.22 7.79
CA HIS A 62 3.84 5.75 6.54
C HIS A 62 5.24 6.36 6.72
N GLU A 63 5.43 7.18 7.77
CA GLU A 63 6.75 7.71 8.13
C GLU A 63 7.76 6.61 8.47
N LYS A 64 7.35 5.60 9.25
CA LYS A 64 8.20 4.44 9.55
C LYS A 64 8.61 3.67 8.29
N ALA A 65 7.71 3.53 7.31
CA ALA A 65 8.03 2.94 6.02
C ALA A 65 9.05 3.79 5.25
N HIS A 66 8.88 5.11 5.20
CA HIS A 66 9.86 6.01 4.59
C HIS A 66 11.24 5.98 5.26
N CYS A 67 11.28 5.88 6.58
CA CYS A 67 12.50 5.72 7.37
C CYS A 67 13.11 4.31 7.28
N ASN A 68 12.53 3.40 6.48
CA ASN A 68 12.93 1.99 6.38
C ASN A 68 12.94 1.25 7.73
N ILE A 69 12.16 1.72 8.72
CA ILE A 69 11.93 0.99 9.98
C ILE A 69 11.11 -0.26 9.69
N PHE A 70 10.15 -0.15 8.77
CA PHE A 70 9.48 -1.29 8.16
C PHE A 70 10.20 -1.65 6.87
N THR A 71 10.69 -2.89 6.77
CA THR A 71 11.35 -3.38 5.55
C THR A 71 10.32 -3.62 4.45
N LYS A 72 10.77 -3.59 3.19
CA LYS A 72 9.88 -3.84 2.04
C LYS A 72 9.29 -5.24 2.09
N GLU A 73 10.08 -6.20 2.55
CA GLU A 73 9.68 -7.61 2.72
C GLU A 73 8.57 -7.71 3.77
N TYR A 74 8.73 -7.04 4.91
CA TYR A 74 7.69 -7.00 5.95
C TYR A 74 6.39 -6.36 5.46
N LEU A 75 6.49 -5.22 4.78
CA LEU A 75 5.33 -4.55 4.19
C LEU A 75 4.64 -5.43 3.14
N THR A 76 5.41 -6.13 2.32
CA THR A 76 4.91 -7.08 1.31
C THR A 76 4.17 -8.24 1.98
N GLU A 77 4.75 -8.84 3.02
CA GLU A 77 4.11 -9.94 3.76
C GLU A 77 2.80 -9.51 4.43
N VAL A 78 2.78 -8.32 5.03
CA VAL A 78 1.56 -7.75 5.63
C VAL A 78 0.50 -7.55 4.55
N HIS A 79 0.86 -6.90 3.44
CA HIS A 79 -0.09 -6.61 2.38
C HIS A 79 -0.63 -7.87 1.69
N GLN A 80 0.22 -8.87 1.47
CA GLN A 80 -0.22 -10.16 0.91
C GLN A 80 -1.22 -10.87 1.82
N LYS A 81 -1.09 -10.77 3.14
CA LYS A 81 -2.09 -11.32 4.08
C LYS A 81 -3.41 -10.56 3.94
N THR A 82 -3.36 -9.24 3.77
CA THR A 82 -4.56 -8.44 3.49
C THR A 82 -5.21 -8.91 2.19
N ILE A 83 -4.48 -8.95 1.07
CA ILE A 83 -5.01 -9.40 -0.24
C ILE A 83 -5.73 -10.75 -0.12
N LYS A 84 -5.09 -11.75 0.52
CA LYS A 84 -5.66 -13.10 0.68
C LYS A 84 -6.95 -13.16 1.48
N ILE A 85 -7.24 -12.16 2.31
CA ILE A 85 -8.52 -12.08 3.04
C ILE A 85 -9.65 -11.65 2.11
N TRP A 86 -9.31 -10.94 1.02
CA TRP A 86 -10.26 -10.36 0.07
C TRP A 86 -10.36 -11.12 -1.26
N GLU A 87 -9.48 -12.11 -1.51
CA GLU A 87 -9.62 -13.12 -2.58
C GLU A 87 -10.64 -14.20 -2.22
#